data_AF-A0A5A5RIY6-F1
#
_entry.id   AF-A0A5A5RIY6-F1
#
_cell.length_a   1.000
_cell.length_b   1.000
_cell.length_c   1.000
_cell.angle_alpha   90.00
_cell.angle_beta   90.00
_cell.angle_gamma   90.00
#
_symmetry.space_group_name_H-M   'P 1'
#
loop_
_entity.id
_entity.type
_entity.pdbx_description
1 polymer ?
#
loop_
_entity_poly.entity_id
_entity_poly.type
_entity_poly.pdbx_seq_one_letter_code
_entity_poly.pdbx_strand_id
1 'polypeptide(L)' 'MVQQLIKENLDSFEIISLTSDDYKAVINLMVTLNLRGGAIYDALIAYGSLKAEVDHLLTLNLKHFIRFGGRIEKISMEPR' A
#
# COMPACT_ATOMS: atom_id res chain seq x y z
N MET A 1 7.76 15.15 -20.07
CA MET A 1 8.63 14.59 -19.02
C MET A 1 7.86 13.70 -18.04
N VAL A 2 6.86 14.21 -17.30
CA VAL A 2 6.09 13.41 -16.30
C VAL A 2 5.39 12.20 -16.92
N GLN A 3 4.65 12.37 -18.02
CA GLN A 3 3.95 11.27 -18.69
C GLN A 3 4.90 10.15 -19.17
N GLN A 4 6.09 10.54 -19.64
CA GLN A 4 7.11 9.59 -20.12
C GLN A 4 7.62 8.73 -18.96
N LEU A 5 7.99 9.37 -17.85
CA LEU A 5 8.45 8.67 -16.64
C LEU A 5 7.37 7.73 -16.07
N ILE A 6 6.10 8.15 -16.08
CA ILE A 6 5.01 7.28 -15.63
C ILE A 6 4.91 6.05 -16.55
N LYS A 7 4.94 6.24 -17.87
CA LYS A 7 4.81 5.14 -18.84
C LYS A 7 5.96 4.15 -18.75
N GLU A 8 7.20 4.63 -18.71
CA GLU A 8 8.40 3.78 -18.62
C GLU A 8 8.42 2.94 -17.34
N ASN A 9 8.00 3.52 -16.21
CA ASN A 9 7.87 2.78 -14.96
C ASN A 9 6.81 1.69 -15.06
N LEU A 10 5.63 2.00 -15.62
CA LEU A 10 4.55 1.01 -15.76
C LEU A 10 4.94 -0.20 -16.61
N ASP A 11 5.86 -0.06 -17.56
CA ASP A 11 6.36 -1.18 -18.37
C ASP A 11 7.27 -2.14 -17.56
N SER A 12 7.75 -1.73 -16.39
CA SER A 12 8.70 -2.49 -15.55
C SER A 12 8.10 -3.08 -14.27
N PHE A 13 6.79 -2.86 -14.02
CA PHE A 13 6.12 -3.31 -12.80
C PHE A 13 4.92 -4.20 -13.08
N GLU A 14 4.68 -5.15 -12.17
CA GLU A 14 3.43 -5.89 -12.14
C GLU A 14 2.32 -5.03 -11.52
N ILE A 15 1.17 -4.95 -12.19
CA ILE A 15 0.01 -4.20 -11.71
C ILE A 15 -0.86 -5.11 -10.84
N ILE A 16 -0.93 -4.79 -9.55
CA ILE A 16 -1.84 -5.46 -8.61
C ILE A 16 -3.19 -4.76 -8.61
N SER A 17 -4.19 -5.39 -9.22
CA SER A 17 -5.55 -4.86 -9.28
C SER A 17 -6.31 -5.04 -7.96
N LEU A 18 -6.97 -3.98 -7.51
CA LEU A 18 -7.88 -4.00 -6.36
C LEU A 18 -9.34 -4.06 -6.82
N THR A 19 -10.08 -4.99 -6.25
CA THR A 19 -11.51 -5.21 -6.50
C THR A 19 -12.37 -4.43 -5.51
N SER A 20 -13.68 -4.36 -5.74
CA SER A 20 -14.60 -3.74 -4.79
C SER A 20 -14.53 -4.36 -3.39
N ASP A 21 -14.31 -5.67 -3.28
CA ASP A 21 -14.22 -6.34 -1.99
C ASP A 21 -12.91 -6.02 -1.27
N ASP A 22 -11.82 -5.79 -2.00
CA ASP A 22 -10.56 -5.28 -1.44
C ASP A 22 -10.78 -3.88 -0.84
N TYR A 23 -11.50 -3.00 -1.53
CA TYR A 23 -11.87 -1.68 -1.00
C TYR A 23 -12.71 -1.78 0.27
N LYS A 24 -13.70 -2.69 0.33
CA LYS A 24 -14.51 -2.90 1.54
C LYS A 24 -13.65 -3.40 2.70
N ALA A 25 -12.74 -4.33 2.46
CA ALA A 25 -11.80 -4.81 3.47
C ALA A 25 -10.93 -3.68 4.03
N VAL A 26 -10.42 -2.82 3.15
CA VAL A 26 -9.62 -1.65 3.55
C VAL A 26 -10.43 -0.64 4.35
N ILE A 27 -11.68 -0.35 3.96
CA ILE A 27 -12.56 0.54 4.73
C ILE A 27 -12.80 -0.02 6.14
N ASN A 28 -13.06 -1.33 6.26
CA ASN A 28 -13.22 -1.98 7.56
C ASN A 28 -11.96 -1.89 8.42
N LEU A 29 -10.77 -2.07 7.83
CA LEU A 29 -9.49 -1.87 8.50
C LEU A 29 -9.35 -0.43 9.01
N MET A 30 -9.68 0.57 8.18
CA MET A 30 -9.62 1.98 8.56
C MET A 30 -10.53 2.31 9.73
N VAL A 31 -11.77 1.79 9.72
CA VAL A 31 -12.72 1.94 10.84
C VAL A 31 -12.15 1.31 12.11
N THR A 32 -11.62 0.08 12.02
CA THR A 32 -11.04 -0.65 13.15
C THR A 32 -9.88 0.12 13.80
N LEU A 33 -9.06 0.76 12.99
CA LEU A 33 -7.90 1.54 13.45
C LEU A 33 -8.24 3.02 13.74
N ASN A 34 -9.51 3.42 13.61
CA ASN A 34 -9.98 4.81 13.73
C ASN A 34 -9.17 5.81 12.87
N LEU A 35 -8.74 5.36 11.68
CA LEU A 35 -8.02 6.17 10.70
C LEU A 35 -9.02 6.85 9.75
N ARG A 36 -8.70 8.05 9.26
CA ARG A 36 -9.61 8.87 8.45
C ARG A 36 -8.86 9.65 7.37
N GLY A 37 -9.58 10.09 6.34
CA GLY A 37 -9.06 10.99 5.29
C GLY A 37 -8.00 10.31 4.42
N GLY A 38 -6.91 11.03 4.13
CA GLY A 38 -5.87 10.60 3.18
C GLY A 38 -5.15 9.28 3.52
N ALA A 39 -5.28 8.78 4.76
CA ALA A 39 -4.72 7.49 5.16
C ALA A 39 -5.30 6.28 4.38
N ILE A 40 -6.39 6.46 3.64
CA ILE A 40 -6.95 5.44 2.76
C ILE A 40 -5.97 4.99 1.66
N TYR A 41 -5.15 5.89 1.14
CA TYR A 41 -4.17 5.53 0.10
C TYR A 41 -3.05 4.67 0.67
N ASP A 42 -2.55 5.00 1.86
CA ASP A 42 -1.57 4.16 2.57
C ASP A 42 -2.18 2.78 2.86
N ALA A 43 -3.46 2.72 3.26
CA ALA A 43 -4.15 1.47 3.57
C ALA A 43 -4.40 0.60 2.32
N LEU A 44 -4.73 1.21 1.17
CA LEU A 44 -4.86 0.49 -0.10
C LEU A 44 -3.52 -0.08 -0.56
N ILE A 45 -2.43 0.68 -0.43
CA ILE A 45 -1.07 0.21 -0.77
C ILE A 45 -0.65 -0.93 0.17
N ALA A 46 -0.87 -0.77 1.48
CA ALA A 46 -0.60 -1.81 2.46
C ALA A 46 -1.41 -3.08 2.18
N TYR A 47 -2.71 -2.96 1.88
CA TYR A 47 -3.52 -4.11 1.52
C TYR A 47 -3.04 -4.77 0.22
N GLY A 48 -2.66 -3.97 -0.78
CA GLY A 48 -2.09 -4.47 -2.04
C GLY A 48 -0.83 -5.31 -1.81
N SER A 49 0.04 -4.92 -0.89
CA SER A 49 1.24 -5.70 -0.56
C SER A 49 0.91 -7.04 0.11
N LEU A 50 -0.15 -7.10 0.93
CA LEU A 50 -0.64 -8.36 1.49
C LEU A 50 -1.24 -9.26 0.42
N LYS A 51 -2.08 -8.69 -0.47
CA LYS A 51 -2.74 -9.40 -1.56
C LYS A 51 -1.74 -10.02 -2.54
N ALA A 52 -0.67 -9.29 -2.83
CA ALA A 52 0.41 -9.74 -3.71
C ALA A 52 1.46 -10.60 -3.00
N GLU A 53 1.29 -10.84 -1.68
CA GLU A 53 2.18 -11.66 -0.85
C GLU A 53 3.66 -11.26 -0.91
N VAL A 54 3.96 -9.98 -1.14
CA VAL A 54 5.34 -9.51 -1.29
C VAL A 54 6.16 -9.67 -0.02
N ASP A 55 7.48 -9.79 -0.19
CA ASP A 55 8.44 -9.87 0.91
C ASP A 55 8.64 -8.52 1.61
N HIS A 56 8.63 -7.43 0.84
CA HIS A 56 8.94 -6.09 1.31
C HIS A 56 8.01 -5.02 0.74
N LEU A 57 7.66 -4.05 1.58
CA LEU A 57 6.97 -2.82 1.21
C LEU A 57 7.92 -1.63 1.40
N LEU A 58 8.49 -1.15 0.29
CA LEU A 58 9.41 -0.01 0.30
C LEU A 58 8.63 1.31 0.36
N THR A 59 8.99 2.19 1.29
CA THR A 59 8.33 3.49 1.42
C THR A 59 9.24 4.54 2.06
N LEU A 60 9.15 5.79 1.59
CA LEU A 60 9.77 6.94 2.24
C LEU A 60 8.91 7.50 3.40
N ASN A 61 7.73 6.91 3.64
CA ASN A 61 6.79 7.32 4.69
C ASN A 61 6.57 6.20 5.71
N LEU A 62 7.63 5.52 6.16
CA LEU A 62 7.56 4.30 6.98
C LEU A 62 6.58 4.41 8.15
N LYS A 63 6.57 5.53 8.87
CA LYS A 63 5.64 5.81 9.99
C LYS A 63 4.15 5.65 9.63
N HIS A 64 3.75 5.88 8.38
CA HIS A 64 2.36 5.75 7.92
C HIS A 64 1.95 4.29 7.68
N PHE A 65 2.91 3.38 7.55
CA PHE A 65 2.66 1.97 7.28
C PHE A 65 2.79 1.11 8.53
N ILE A 66 3.77 1.38 9.40
CA ILE A 66 3.95 0.62 10.65
C ILE A 66 2.71 0.70 11.57
N ARG A 67 1.92 1.79 11.51
CA ARG A 67 0.68 1.94 12.28
C ARG A 67 -0.42 0.92 11.93
N PHE A 68 -0.29 0.21 10.80
CA PHE A 68 -1.20 -0.89 10.46
C PHE A 68 -0.85 -2.20 11.20
N GLY A 69 0.34 -2.28 11.81
CA GLY A 69 0.79 -3.42 12.61
C GLY A 69 0.93 -4.73 11.83
N GLY A 70 1.04 -5.83 12.56
CA GLY A 70 0.96 -7.19 12.01
C GLY A 70 2.01 -7.48 10.94
N ARG A 71 1.58 -8.04 9.79
CA ARG A 71 2.48 -8.32 8.66
C ARG A 71 2.96 -7.04 7.98
N ILE A 72 2.14 -6.00 7.91
CA ILE A 72 2.51 -4.72 7.25
C ILE A 72 3.73 -4.11 7.93
N GLU A 73 3.70 -4.00 9.25
CA GLU A 73 4.83 -3.47 10.02
C GLU A 73 6.11 -4.26 9.78
N LYS A 74 6.02 -5.60 9.72
CA LYS A 74 7.18 -6.49 9.52
C LYS A 74 7.83 -6.38 8.15
N ILE A 75 7.04 -6.14 7.10
CA ILE A 75 7.54 -6.07 5.72
C ILE A 75 7.88 -4.64 5.28
N SER A 76 7.44 -3.62 6.03
CA SER A 76 7.66 -2.22 5.67
C SER A 76 9.08 -1.76 5.99
N MET A 77 9.74 -1.11 5.04
CA MET A 77 11.09 -0.57 5.25
C MET A 77 11.38 0.65 4.38
N GLU A 78 12.38 1.45 4.78
CA GLU A 78 12.90 2.52 3.94
C GLU A 78 13.79 1.94 2.81
N PRO A 79 13.75 2.53 1.61
CA PRO A 79 14.71 2.20 0.55
C PRO A 79 16.16 2.47 1.01
N ARG A 80 17.09 1.62 0.60
CA ARG A 80 18.54 1.80 0.84
C ARG A 80 19.18 2.66 -0.23
#